data_AF-A0ABC8SZP8-F1
#
_entry.id   AF-A0ABC8SZP8-F1
#
_cell.length_a   1.000
_cell.length_b   1.000
_cell.length_c   1.000
_cell.angle_alpha   90.00
_cell.angle_beta   90.00
_cell.angle_gamma   90.00
#
_symmetry.space_group_name_H-M   'P 1'
#
loop_
_entity.id
_entity.type
_entity.pdbx_description
1 polymer ?
#
loop_
_entity_poly.entity_id
_entity_poly.type
_entity_poly.pdbx_seq_one_letter_code
_entity_poly.pdbx_strand_id
1 'polypeptide(L)'
;MAERGSARFKAATNEGMSYRVFIVYSYALSGIFLLPFSLFVDRRKELPPFDMGLIGRIWVLGFLGFAAQMLAYQGIEYSSPTLTSAISNLTPAFTFALAIAFRMEKLALRSLSSQAKIVGAIVSIAGALVVVLYQGPIVVRGSSSSSKSLYLALRSPQSNWIIGGALLTANCFVLSLWYIIQTKIVEKYPAELLVVALYTLCVAIITTPVAFILEPNLSAWKITTKMMLSGILYSKGPGILFQIEQLY
;
A
#
# COMPACT_ATOMS: atom_id res chain seq x y z
N MET A 1 -9.13 9.12 -2.36
CA MET A 1 -8.02 9.33 -1.42
C MET A 1 -6.67 9.51 -2.12
N ALA A 2 -6.39 8.79 -3.22
CA ALA A 2 -5.18 8.93 -4.05
C ALA A 2 -4.92 10.35 -4.63
N GLU A 3 -5.97 11.08 -5.02
CA GLU A 3 -5.85 12.47 -5.54
C GLU A 3 -5.34 13.49 -4.52
N ARG A 4 -5.69 13.34 -3.24
CA ARG A 4 -5.21 14.27 -2.19
C ARG A 4 -3.75 14.01 -1.83
N GLY A 5 -3.28 12.77 -1.98
CA GLY A 5 -1.88 12.40 -1.82
C GLY A 5 -1.00 12.96 -2.94
N SER A 6 -1.47 12.91 -4.19
CA SER A 6 -0.70 13.41 -5.34
C SER A 6 -0.54 14.93 -5.34
N ALA A 7 -1.53 15.68 -4.84
CA ALA A 7 -1.44 17.14 -4.71
C ALA A 7 -0.40 17.60 -3.67
N ARG A 8 -0.29 16.88 -2.54
CA ARG A 8 0.66 17.22 -1.46
C ARG A 8 2.07 16.73 -1.74
N PHE A 9 2.21 15.59 -2.41
CA PHE A 9 3.49 15.15 -2.96
C PHE A 9 4.04 16.20 -3.93
N LYS A 10 3.25 16.70 -4.89
CA LYS A 10 3.65 17.78 -5.80
C LYS A 10 4.14 19.04 -5.07
N ALA A 11 3.54 19.39 -3.92
CA ALA A 11 4.01 20.51 -3.11
C ALA A 11 5.38 20.25 -2.45
N ALA A 12 5.66 19.02 -2.03
CA ALA A 12 6.97 18.63 -1.48
C ALA A 12 8.06 18.46 -2.57
N THR A 13 7.69 17.98 -3.77
CA THR A 13 8.61 17.86 -4.91
C THR A 13 9.05 19.24 -5.44
N ASN A 14 8.17 20.24 -5.38
CA ASN A 14 8.49 21.63 -5.73
C ASN A 14 9.56 22.27 -4.82
N GLU A 15 9.85 21.69 -3.65
CA GLU A 15 10.91 22.14 -2.73
C GLU A 15 12.20 21.28 -2.82
N GLY A 16 12.32 20.38 -3.82
CA GLY A 16 13.56 19.65 -4.13
C GLY A 16 13.74 18.28 -3.45
N MET A 17 12.70 17.73 -2.81
CA MET A 17 12.78 16.39 -2.20
C MET A 17 12.49 15.26 -3.20
N SER A 18 13.34 14.24 -3.19
CA SER A 18 13.10 12.97 -3.89
C SER A 18 11.99 12.16 -3.22
N TYR A 19 11.07 11.61 -4.01
CA TYR A 19 9.97 10.75 -3.53
C TYR A 19 10.44 9.59 -2.66
N ARG A 20 11.66 9.08 -2.93
CA ARG A 20 12.25 7.95 -2.21
C ARG A 20 12.59 8.32 -0.76
N VAL A 21 13.16 9.50 -0.57
CA VAL A 21 13.49 10.06 0.75
C VAL A 21 12.22 10.36 1.55
N PHE A 22 11.18 10.89 0.88
CA PHE A 22 9.88 11.13 1.51
C PHE A 22 9.27 9.85 2.11
N ILE A 23 9.35 8.73 1.38
CA ILE A 23 8.81 7.44 1.82
C ILE A 23 9.54 6.95 3.08
N VAL A 24 10.88 7.01 3.09
CA VAL A 24 11.70 6.57 4.24
C VAL A 24 11.29 7.32 5.50
N TYR A 25 11.24 8.65 5.44
CA TYR A 25 10.85 9.47 6.58
C TYR A 25 9.41 9.23 7.00
N SER A 26 8.49 9.02 6.05
CA SER A 26 7.08 8.75 6.38
C SER A 26 6.92 7.45 7.19
N TYR A 27 7.61 6.36 6.79
CA TYR A 27 7.57 5.11 7.55
C TYR A 27 8.30 5.20 8.89
N ALA A 28 9.47 5.83 8.92
CA ALA A 28 10.23 6.01 10.16
C ALA A 28 9.47 6.84 11.20
N LEU A 29 8.93 8.00 10.79
CA LEU A 29 8.14 8.86 11.67
C LEU A 29 6.86 8.15 12.13
N SER A 30 6.17 7.44 11.23
CA SER A 30 4.98 6.67 11.60
C SER A 30 5.30 5.59 12.63
N GLY A 31 6.38 4.83 12.44
CA GLY A 31 6.79 3.79 13.38
C GLY A 31 7.20 4.35 14.74
N ILE A 32 8.03 5.41 14.75
CA ILE A 32 8.49 6.09 15.96
C ILE A 32 7.33 6.73 16.72
N PHE A 33 6.34 7.28 16.02
CA PHE A 33 5.17 7.89 16.65
C PHE A 33 4.19 6.83 17.20
N LEU A 34 3.97 5.75 16.45
CA LEU A 34 3.05 4.68 16.86
C LEU A 34 3.61 3.83 18.01
N LEU A 35 4.92 3.66 18.10
CA LEU A 35 5.55 2.82 19.12
C LEU A 35 5.26 3.24 20.57
N PRO A 36 5.45 4.51 21.01
CA PRO A 36 5.08 4.92 22.35
C PRO A 36 3.56 4.83 22.54
N PHE A 37 2.78 5.24 21.53
CA PHE A 37 1.32 5.19 21.58
C PHE A 37 0.80 3.76 21.77
N SER A 38 1.37 2.78 21.07
CA SER A 38 1.02 1.36 21.22
C SER A 38 1.37 0.85 22.61
N LEU A 39 2.51 1.25 23.17
CA LEU A 39 2.89 0.88 24.54
C LEU A 39 1.95 1.45 25.60
N PHE A 40 1.28 2.59 25.34
CA PHE A 40 0.27 3.12 26.24
C PHE A 40 -1.09 2.40 26.10
N VAL A 41 -1.54 2.14 24.87
CA VAL A 41 -2.83 1.50 24.60
C VAL A 41 -2.82 0.02 24.95
N ASP A 42 -1.77 -0.71 24.53
CA ASP A 42 -1.66 -2.15 24.74
C ASP A 42 -1.14 -2.50 26.15
N ARG A 43 -0.80 -1.51 26.99
CA ARG A 43 -0.30 -1.71 28.37
C ARG A 43 -1.24 -2.54 29.25
N ARG A 44 -2.54 -2.44 29.00
CA ARG A 44 -3.58 -3.13 29.79
C ARG A 44 -3.94 -4.49 29.23
N LYS A 45 -3.39 -4.89 28.08
CA LYS A 45 -3.64 -6.20 27.49
C LYS A 45 -2.67 -7.20 28.08
N GLU A 46 -3.17 -8.38 28.43
CA GLU A 46 -2.31 -9.52 28.73
C GLU A 46 -1.73 -10.03 27.39
N LEU A 47 -0.46 -9.69 27.13
CA LEU A 47 0.21 -10.04 25.90
C LEU A 47 1.04 -11.32 26.10
N PRO A 48 1.01 -12.25 25.13
CA PRO A 48 1.91 -13.39 25.17
C PRO A 48 3.37 -12.91 25.11
N PRO A 49 4.34 -13.72 25.59
CA PRO A 49 5.74 -13.36 25.52
C PRO A 49 6.18 -13.16 24.06
N PHE A 50 7.07 -12.21 23.86
CA PHE A 50 7.58 -11.88 22.54
C PHE A 50 8.57 -12.96 22.07
N ASP A 51 8.14 -13.75 21.08
CA ASP A 51 8.91 -14.90 20.56
C ASP A 51 9.72 -14.52 19.30
N MET A 52 10.83 -15.20 19.06
CA MET A 52 11.63 -15.05 17.84
C MET A 52 10.83 -15.39 16.58
N GLY A 53 9.89 -16.34 16.68
CA GLY A 53 8.96 -16.65 15.60
C GLY A 53 8.05 -15.47 15.23
N LEU A 54 7.65 -14.64 16.20
CA LEU A 54 6.86 -13.44 15.97
C LEU A 54 7.70 -12.35 15.28
N ILE A 55 8.95 -12.16 15.72
CA ILE A 55 9.90 -11.24 15.09
C ILE A 55 10.08 -11.57 13.62
N GLY A 56 10.35 -12.84 13.30
CA GLY A 56 10.51 -13.30 11.92
C GLY A 56 9.27 -12.99 11.06
N ARG A 57 8.06 -13.19 11.60
CA ARG A 57 6.81 -12.86 10.90
C ARG A 57 6.64 -11.37 10.66
N ILE A 58 7.02 -10.51 11.62
CA ILE A 58 6.99 -9.06 11.46
C ILE A 58 7.98 -8.60 10.38
N TRP A 59 9.17 -9.19 10.32
CA TRP A 59 10.12 -8.91 9.24
C TRP A 59 9.59 -9.32 7.86
N VAL A 60 8.99 -10.52 7.75
CA VAL A 60 8.32 -10.96 6.51
C VAL A 60 7.20 -10.00 6.12
N LEU A 61 6.41 -9.54 7.09
CA LEU A 61 5.34 -8.57 6.87
C LEU A 61 5.90 -7.22 6.36
N GLY A 62 7.01 -6.74 6.94
CA GLY A 62 7.70 -5.54 6.46
C GLY A 62 8.24 -5.71 5.04
N PHE A 63 8.88 -6.85 4.74
CA PHE A 63 9.39 -7.14 3.41
C PHE A 63 8.29 -7.21 2.35
N LEU A 64 7.19 -7.90 2.62
CA LEU A 64 6.04 -7.96 1.71
C LEU A 64 5.43 -6.56 1.49
N GLY A 65 5.36 -5.74 2.54
CA GLY A 65 4.91 -4.36 2.43
C GLY A 65 5.81 -3.50 1.52
N PHE A 66 7.12 -3.68 1.64
CA PHE A 66 8.10 -3.05 0.73
C PHE A 66 7.96 -3.54 -0.72
N ALA A 67 7.86 -4.87 -0.91
CA ALA A 67 7.72 -5.47 -2.24
C ALA A 67 6.44 -4.99 -2.96
N ALA A 68 5.31 -4.96 -2.25
CA ALA A 68 4.06 -4.39 -2.75
C ALA A 68 4.25 -2.93 -3.18
N GLN A 69 4.91 -2.11 -2.36
CA GLN A 69 5.17 -0.72 -2.70
C GLN A 69 6.01 -0.55 -3.96
N MET A 70 7.04 -1.37 -4.15
CA MET A 70 7.87 -1.34 -5.37
C MET A 70 7.08 -1.76 -6.61
N LEU A 71 6.30 -2.84 -6.51
CA LEU A 71 5.43 -3.30 -7.60
C LEU A 71 4.37 -2.26 -7.96
N ALA A 72 3.77 -1.60 -6.97
CA ALA A 72 2.82 -0.53 -7.18
C ALA A 72 3.46 0.68 -7.87
N TYR A 73 4.65 1.11 -7.42
CA TYR A 73 5.38 2.21 -8.02
C TYR A 73 5.67 1.95 -9.51
N GLN A 74 6.28 0.81 -9.80
CA GLN A 74 6.63 0.42 -11.16
C GLN A 74 5.39 0.18 -12.04
N GLY A 75 4.34 -0.39 -11.44
CA GLY A 75 3.06 -0.64 -12.12
C GLY A 75 2.36 0.65 -12.51
N ILE A 76 2.34 1.67 -11.65
CA ILE A 76 1.79 3.00 -11.95
C ILE A 76 2.61 3.68 -13.04
N GLU A 77 3.94 3.58 -13.00
CA GLU A 77 4.83 4.20 -14.00
C GLU A 77 4.60 3.64 -15.42
N TYR A 78 4.34 2.34 -15.55
CA TYR A 78 4.05 1.70 -16.83
C TYR A 78 2.58 1.72 -17.24
N SER A 79 1.69 2.28 -16.43
CA SER A 79 0.24 2.27 -16.68
C SER A 79 -0.44 3.62 -16.45
N SER A 80 -1.77 3.61 -16.38
CA SER A 80 -2.58 4.79 -16.09
C SER A 80 -3.15 4.72 -14.67
N PRO A 81 -3.45 5.88 -14.04
CA PRO A 81 -4.16 5.92 -12.77
C PRO A 81 -5.51 5.18 -12.80
N THR A 82 -6.20 5.21 -13.95
CA THR A 82 -7.46 4.48 -14.16
C THR A 82 -7.25 2.96 -14.11
N LEU A 83 -6.21 2.45 -14.79
CA LEU A 83 -5.86 1.03 -14.76
C LEU A 83 -5.51 0.59 -13.34
N THR A 84 -4.70 1.40 -12.64
CA THR A 84 -4.32 1.16 -11.23
C THR A 84 -5.55 1.05 -10.33
N SER A 85 -6.50 1.98 -10.46
CA SER A 85 -7.73 1.96 -9.66
C SER A 85 -8.57 0.71 -9.93
N ALA A 86 -8.67 0.29 -11.19
CA ALA A 86 -9.47 -0.88 -11.55
C ALA A 86 -8.84 -2.19 -11.07
N ILE A 87 -7.53 -2.36 -11.27
CA ILE A 87 -6.81 -3.57 -10.83
C ILE A 87 -6.79 -3.68 -9.31
N SER A 88 -6.75 -2.55 -8.58
CA SER A 88 -6.77 -2.55 -7.10
C SER A 88 -8.01 -3.24 -6.51
N ASN A 89 -9.13 -3.28 -7.24
CA ASN A 89 -10.33 -3.99 -6.83
C ASN A 89 -10.10 -5.51 -6.71
N LEU A 90 -9.08 -6.08 -7.37
CA LEU A 90 -8.73 -7.49 -7.24
C LEU A 90 -8.24 -7.87 -5.83
N THR A 91 -7.85 -6.90 -5.01
CA THR A 91 -7.26 -7.17 -3.69
C THR A 91 -8.21 -7.93 -2.76
N PRO A 92 -9.48 -7.53 -2.53
CA PRO A 92 -10.44 -8.36 -1.79
C PRO A 92 -10.63 -9.77 -2.36
N ALA A 93 -10.67 -9.92 -3.69
CA ALA A 93 -10.86 -11.21 -4.34
C ALA A 93 -9.69 -12.17 -4.07
N PHE A 94 -8.45 -11.70 -4.23
CA PHE A 94 -7.26 -12.48 -3.88
C PHE A 94 -7.18 -12.78 -2.38
N THR A 95 -7.54 -11.82 -1.53
CA THR A 95 -7.53 -12.01 -0.07
C THR A 95 -8.49 -13.11 0.34
N PHE A 96 -9.71 -13.13 -0.21
CA PHE A 96 -10.68 -14.20 0.03
C PHE A 96 -10.18 -15.56 -0.48
N ALA A 97 -9.63 -15.62 -1.69
CA ALA A 97 -9.07 -16.85 -2.24
C ALA A 97 -7.93 -17.42 -1.36
N LEU A 98 -7.03 -16.55 -0.88
CA LEU A 98 -5.98 -16.94 0.05
C LEU A 98 -6.53 -17.35 1.41
N ALA A 99 -7.55 -16.66 1.94
CA ALA A 99 -8.18 -17.04 3.21
C ALA A 99 -8.76 -18.47 3.17
N ILE A 100 -9.35 -18.86 2.04
CA ILE A 100 -9.79 -20.24 1.79
C ILE A 100 -8.58 -21.19 1.74
N ALA A 101 -7.56 -20.86 0.95
CA ALA A 101 -6.38 -21.70 0.76
C ALA A 101 -5.64 -21.97 2.08
N PHE A 102 -5.52 -20.95 2.94
CA PHE A 102 -4.94 -21.04 4.28
C PHE A 102 -5.92 -21.56 5.35
N ARG A 103 -7.12 -22.00 4.97
CA ARG A 103 -8.17 -22.53 5.85
C ARG A 103 -8.57 -21.57 6.98
N MET A 104 -8.46 -20.27 6.75
CA MET A 104 -8.92 -19.23 7.67
C MET A 104 -10.43 -19.06 7.62
N GLU A 105 -11.03 -19.35 6.46
CA GLU A 105 -12.48 -19.27 6.27
C GLU A 105 -13.03 -20.65 5.88
N LYS A 106 -14.07 -21.11 6.59
CA LYS A 106 -14.80 -22.31 6.20
C LYS A 106 -15.81 -21.93 5.13
N LEU A 107 -15.65 -22.46 3.92
CA LEU A 107 -16.61 -22.29 2.83
C LEU A 107 -17.92 -23.02 3.15
N ALA A 108 -18.81 -22.34 3.87
CA ALA A 108 -20.21 -22.72 3.90
C ALA A 108 -20.87 -22.13 2.65
N LEU A 109 -20.82 -22.85 1.52
CA LEU A 109 -21.33 -22.40 0.21
C LEU A 109 -22.82 -22.02 0.21
N ARG A 110 -23.57 -22.46 1.22
CA ARG A 110 -24.98 -22.10 1.44
C ARG A 110 -25.20 -20.87 2.33
N SER A 111 -24.14 -20.33 2.94
CA SER A 111 -24.25 -19.13 3.76
C SER A 111 -24.33 -17.87 2.88
N LEU A 112 -25.22 -16.95 3.23
CA LEU A 112 -25.36 -15.67 2.51
C LEU A 112 -24.06 -14.86 2.53
N SER A 113 -23.27 -14.97 3.60
CA SER A 113 -21.96 -14.30 3.71
C SER A 113 -20.94 -14.85 2.70
N SER A 114 -20.79 -16.18 2.60
CA SER A 114 -19.88 -16.78 1.61
C SER A 114 -20.34 -16.51 0.18
N GLN A 115 -21.65 -16.52 -0.09
CA GLN A 115 -22.19 -16.18 -1.42
C GLN A 115 -21.92 -14.72 -1.78
N ALA A 116 -22.13 -13.78 -0.86
CA ALA A 116 -21.83 -12.37 -1.07
C ALA A 116 -20.34 -12.13 -1.35
N LYS A 117 -19.44 -12.83 -0.64
CA LYS A 117 -17.99 -12.77 -0.88
C LYS A 117 -17.59 -13.30 -2.26
N ILE A 118 -18.18 -14.43 -2.69
CA ILE A 118 -17.95 -15.00 -4.02
C ILE A 118 -18.45 -14.05 -5.12
N VAL A 119 -19.68 -13.55 -4.99
CA VAL A 119 -20.25 -12.60 -5.97
C VAL A 119 -19.42 -11.32 -6.02
N GLY A 120 -19.03 -10.77 -4.87
CA GLY A 120 -18.13 -9.61 -4.79
C GLY A 120 -16.79 -9.85 -5.48
N ALA A 121 -16.19 -11.03 -5.30
CA ALA A 121 -14.95 -11.40 -5.99
C ALA A 121 -15.14 -11.49 -7.51
N ILE A 122 -16.22 -12.12 -7.99
CA ILE A 122 -16.53 -12.22 -9.42
C ILE A 122 -16.75 -10.83 -10.04
N VAL A 123 -17.58 -10.00 -9.41
CA VAL A 123 -17.87 -8.63 -9.87
C VAL A 123 -16.60 -7.78 -9.90
N SER A 124 -15.71 -7.95 -8.91
CA SER A 124 -14.43 -7.27 -8.88
C SER A 124 -13.51 -7.67 -10.05
N ILE A 125 -13.35 -8.97 -10.29
CA ILE A 125 -12.56 -9.49 -11.41
C ILE A 125 -13.13 -9.00 -12.73
N ALA A 126 -14.46 -9.07 -12.90
CA ALA A 126 -15.14 -8.58 -14.08
C ALA A 126 -14.91 -7.07 -14.29
N GLY A 127 -15.05 -6.25 -13.24
CA GLY A 127 -14.81 -4.82 -13.31
C GLY A 127 -13.37 -4.47 -13.70
N ALA A 128 -12.39 -5.18 -13.14
CA ALA A 128 -10.98 -5.02 -13.52
C ALA A 128 -10.74 -5.40 -14.98
N LEU A 129 -11.27 -6.54 -15.43
CA LEU A 129 -11.15 -7.01 -16.82
C LEU A 129 -11.80 -6.04 -17.81
N VAL A 130 -12.97 -5.49 -17.49
CA VAL A 130 -13.63 -4.48 -18.33
C VAL A 130 -12.70 -3.27 -18.52
N VAL A 131 -12.13 -2.71 -17.46
CA VAL A 131 -11.24 -1.54 -17.58
C VAL A 131 -9.93 -1.87 -18.30
N VAL A 132 -9.39 -3.07 -18.09
CA VAL A 132 -8.16 -3.54 -18.77
C VAL A 132 -8.39 -3.71 -20.27
N LEU A 133 -9.53 -4.28 -20.68
CA LEU A 133 -9.85 -4.58 -22.06
C LEU A 133 -10.55 -3.43 -22.80
N TYR A 134 -11.08 -2.44 -22.07
CA TYR A 134 -11.75 -1.29 -22.66
C TYR A 134 -10.74 -0.31 -23.27
N GLN A 135 -10.60 -0.38 -24.60
CA GLN A 135 -9.91 0.66 -25.37
C GLN A 135 -10.83 1.87 -25.59
N GLY A 136 -11.03 2.65 -24.53
CA GLY A 136 -11.76 3.92 -24.61
C GLY A 136 -10.87 5.11 -25.00
N PRO A 137 -11.41 6.14 -25.68
CA PRO A 137 -10.68 7.38 -25.90
C PRO A 137 -10.34 8.07 -24.58
N ILE A 138 -9.12 8.60 -24.47
CA ILE A 138 -8.65 9.35 -23.29
C ILE A 138 -9.43 10.67 -23.19
N VAL A 139 -10.42 10.73 -22.31
CA VAL A 139 -11.21 11.95 -22.08
C VAL A 139 -10.54 12.82 -21.02
N VAL A 140 -9.49 13.54 -21.41
CA VAL A 140 -8.99 14.68 -20.61
C VAL A 140 -9.38 15.97 -21.34
N ARG A 141 -10.58 16.48 -21.05
CA ARG A 141 -10.99 17.84 -21.46
C ARG A 141 -10.59 18.83 -20.36
N GLY A 142 -9.32 19.21 -20.35
CA GLY A 142 -8.82 20.37 -19.61
C GLY A 142 -8.61 21.53 -20.57
N SER A 143 -9.42 22.59 -20.44
CA SER A 143 -9.30 23.82 -21.21
C SER A 143 -7.98 24.55 -20.91
N SER A 144 -7.46 25.21 -21.96
CA SER A 144 -6.39 26.22 -21.97
C SER A 144 -4.93 25.78 -21.75
N SER A 145 -4.17 25.85 -22.84
CA SER A 145 -2.72 26.13 -22.99
C SER A 145 -1.65 25.29 -22.26
N SER A 146 -1.95 24.54 -21.20
CA SER A 146 -0.98 23.65 -20.51
C SER A 146 -1.04 22.19 -21.01
N SER A 147 -1.90 21.91 -21.97
CA SER A 147 -2.24 20.55 -22.42
C SER A 147 -1.17 19.88 -23.26
N LYS A 148 -0.19 20.59 -23.86
CA LYS A 148 0.87 19.94 -24.65
C LYS A 148 1.84 19.10 -23.80
N SER A 149 2.18 19.52 -22.58
CA SER A 149 3.05 18.71 -21.70
C SER A 149 2.31 17.53 -21.08
N LEU A 150 1.02 17.68 -20.79
CA LEU A 150 0.16 16.62 -20.27
C LEU A 150 -0.22 15.60 -21.35
N TYR A 151 -0.41 16.04 -22.60
CA TYR A 151 -0.55 15.17 -23.76
C TYR A 151 0.73 14.37 -24.05
N LEU A 152 1.92 14.95 -23.85
CA LEU A 152 3.19 14.23 -24.00
C LEU A 152 3.45 13.27 -22.83
N ALA A 153 3.03 13.61 -21.60
CA ALA A 153 3.14 12.71 -20.45
C ALA A 153 2.17 11.51 -20.54
N LEU A 154 0.96 11.71 -21.07
CA LEU A 154 0.00 10.63 -21.34
C LEU A 154 0.32 9.83 -22.61
N ARG A 155 1.09 10.41 -23.53
CA ARG A 155 1.60 9.79 -24.75
C ARG A 155 3.10 9.53 -24.64
N SER A 156 3.56 9.08 -23.47
CA SER A 156 4.86 8.41 -23.40
C SER A 156 4.82 7.25 -24.41
N PRO A 157 5.74 7.16 -25.38
CA PRO A 157 5.82 6.06 -26.35
C PRO A 157 6.15 4.70 -25.70
N GLN A 158 6.20 4.65 -24.36
CA GLN A 158 6.76 3.57 -23.54
C GLN A 158 5.76 3.03 -22.49
N SER A 159 4.46 3.36 -22.56
CA SER A 159 3.48 2.74 -21.65
C SER A 159 3.15 1.32 -22.11
N ASN A 160 3.98 0.35 -21.69
CA ASN A 160 3.64 -1.06 -21.79
C ASN A 160 2.55 -1.37 -20.74
N TRP A 161 1.32 -0.95 -21.01
CA TRP A 161 0.18 -1.07 -20.10
C TRP A 161 -0.08 -2.51 -19.65
N ILE A 162 0.32 -3.50 -20.46
CA ILE A 162 0.30 -4.93 -20.13
C ILE A 162 1.28 -5.22 -18.98
N ILE A 163 2.50 -4.70 -19.06
CA ILE A 163 3.52 -4.86 -18.01
C ILE A 163 3.07 -4.11 -16.75
N GLY A 164 2.57 -2.89 -16.90
CA GLY A 164 2.01 -2.12 -15.78
C GLY A 164 0.86 -2.87 -15.09
N GLY A 165 -0.08 -3.43 -15.87
CA GLY A 165 -1.19 -4.24 -15.36
C GLY A 165 -0.74 -5.53 -14.67
N ALA A 166 0.27 -6.22 -15.21
CA ALA A 166 0.85 -7.41 -14.60
C ALA A 166 1.52 -7.08 -13.25
N LEU A 167 2.30 -5.99 -13.18
CA LEU A 167 2.94 -5.52 -11.95
C LEU A 167 1.90 -5.11 -10.90
N LEU A 168 0.83 -4.43 -11.31
CA LEU A 168 -0.27 -4.04 -10.43
C LEU A 168 -1.06 -5.26 -9.92
N THR A 169 -1.25 -6.28 -10.75
CA THR A 169 -1.90 -7.53 -10.35
C THR A 169 -1.04 -8.29 -9.34
N ALA A 170 0.27 -8.37 -9.58
CA ALA A 170 1.23 -8.93 -8.63
C ALA A 170 1.23 -8.13 -7.31
N ASN A 171 1.18 -6.80 -7.36
CA ASN A 171 1.01 -5.97 -6.17
C ASN A 171 -0.27 -6.34 -5.39
N CYS A 172 -1.42 -6.49 -6.05
CA CYS A 172 -2.66 -6.89 -5.39
C CYS A 172 -2.52 -8.25 -4.69
N PHE A 173 -1.88 -9.22 -5.34
CA PHE A 173 -1.62 -10.54 -4.75
C PHE A 173 -0.69 -10.45 -3.52
N VAL A 174 0.40 -9.70 -3.61
CA VAL A 174 1.34 -9.50 -2.48
C VAL A 174 0.66 -8.79 -1.32
N LEU A 175 -0.17 -7.77 -1.60
CA LEU A 175 -0.99 -7.09 -0.58
C LEU A 175 -1.99 -8.04 0.09
N SER A 176 -2.63 -8.92 -0.67
CA SER A 176 -3.52 -9.94 -0.11
C SER A 176 -2.79 -10.91 0.81
N LEU A 177 -1.59 -11.38 0.41
CA LEU A 177 -0.76 -12.22 1.26
C LEU A 177 -0.33 -11.49 2.54
N TRP A 178 0.01 -10.21 2.40
CA TRP A 178 0.36 -9.33 3.51
C TRP A 178 -0.79 -9.23 4.52
N TYR A 179 -2.04 -9.02 4.07
CA TYR A 179 -3.22 -9.00 4.96
C TYR A 179 -3.41 -10.32 5.71
N ILE A 180 -3.31 -11.45 5.01
CA ILE A 180 -3.45 -12.79 5.63
C ILE A 180 -2.42 -13.00 6.75
N ILE A 181 -1.16 -12.66 6.49
CA ILE A 181 -0.09 -12.79 7.49
C ILE A 181 -0.33 -11.82 8.66
N GLN A 182 -0.75 -10.58 8.39
CA GLN A 182 -1.10 -9.62 9.43
C GLN A 182 -2.20 -10.16 10.34
N THR A 183 -3.31 -10.66 9.78
CA THR A 183 -4.40 -11.27 10.55
C THR A 183 -3.89 -12.41 11.43
N LYS A 184 -3.03 -13.29 10.89
CA LYS A 184 -2.45 -14.41 11.65
C LYS A 184 -1.49 -13.97 12.76
N ILE A 185 -0.83 -12.83 12.60
CA ILE A 185 0.01 -12.25 13.65
C ILE A 185 -0.87 -11.68 14.76
N VAL A 186 -1.88 -10.88 14.40
CA VAL A 186 -2.79 -10.23 15.36
C VAL A 186 -3.62 -11.25 16.14
N GLU A 187 -4.05 -12.33 15.49
CA GLU A 187 -4.74 -13.46 16.14
C GLU A 187 -3.90 -14.08 17.27
N LYS A 188 -2.58 -14.12 17.10
CA LYS A 188 -1.65 -14.67 18.12
C LYS A 188 -1.12 -13.63 19.09
N TYR A 189 -1.00 -12.38 18.66
CA TYR A 189 -0.43 -11.28 19.43
C TYR A 189 -1.36 -10.06 19.28
N PRO A 190 -2.37 -9.90 20.15
CA PRO A 190 -3.48 -8.96 19.99
C PRO A 190 -3.13 -7.50 20.32
N ALA A 191 -1.88 -7.09 20.03
CA ALA A 191 -1.40 -5.70 20.09
C ALA A 191 -1.23 -5.16 18.66
N GLU A 192 -2.35 -4.85 18.02
CA GLU A 192 -2.39 -4.39 16.62
C GLU A 192 -1.50 -3.17 16.38
N LEU A 193 -1.58 -2.16 17.26
CA LEU A 193 -0.79 -0.95 17.15
C LEU A 193 0.70 -1.23 17.27
N LEU A 194 1.10 -2.12 18.18
CA LEU A 194 2.50 -2.54 18.33
C LEU A 194 2.99 -3.26 17.07
N VAL A 195 2.20 -4.22 16.56
CA VAL A 195 2.54 -4.94 15.32
C VAL A 195 2.71 -3.96 14.16
N VAL A 196 1.82 -2.97 14.06
CA VAL A 196 1.90 -1.90 13.05
C VAL A 196 3.16 -1.05 13.21
N ALA A 197 3.46 -0.60 14.42
CA ALA A 197 4.67 0.16 14.69
C ALA A 197 5.94 -0.64 14.31
N LEU A 198 5.99 -1.93 14.67
CA LEU A 198 7.15 -2.77 14.41
C LEU A 198 7.35 -3.06 12.91
N TYR A 199 6.32 -3.48 12.17
CA TYR A 199 6.52 -3.75 10.74
C TYR A 199 6.79 -2.46 9.95
N THR A 200 6.23 -1.31 10.35
CA THR A 200 6.52 -0.03 9.69
C THR A 200 7.96 0.41 9.89
N LEU A 201 8.55 0.15 11.07
CA LEU A 201 9.98 0.30 11.28
C LEU A 201 10.81 -0.65 10.43
N CYS A 202 10.40 -1.92 10.30
CA CYS A 202 11.06 -2.86 9.37
C CYS A 202 11.03 -2.35 7.93
N VAL A 203 9.90 -1.82 7.45
CA VAL A 203 9.80 -1.20 6.10
C VAL A 203 10.75 -0.01 5.99
N ALA A 204 10.84 0.85 7.01
CA ALA A 204 11.79 1.97 7.03
C ALA A 204 13.24 1.48 6.91
N ILE A 205 13.62 0.44 7.67
CA ILE A 205 14.96 -0.15 7.62
C ILE A 205 15.28 -0.71 6.23
N ILE A 206 14.33 -1.39 5.58
CA ILE A 206 14.52 -1.97 4.24
C ILE A 206 14.57 -0.88 3.16
N THR A 207 13.71 0.14 3.25
CA THR A 207 13.63 1.21 2.25
C THR A 207 14.81 2.16 2.31
N THR A 208 15.41 2.36 3.48
CA THR A 208 16.55 3.26 3.70
C THR A 208 17.75 2.97 2.78
N PRO A 209 18.35 1.75 2.76
CA PRO A 209 19.48 1.46 1.88
C PRO A 209 19.10 1.57 0.40
N VAL A 210 17.89 1.17 0.03
CA VAL A 210 17.38 1.29 -1.35
C VAL A 210 17.28 2.76 -1.77
N ALA A 211 16.80 3.64 -0.87
CA ALA A 211 16.76 5.06 -1.11
C ALA A 211 18.17 5.68 -1.22
N PHE A 212 19.14 5.22 -0.41
CA PHE A 212 20.53 5.69 -0.50
C PHE A 212 21.20 5.29 -1.82
N ILE A 213 20.94 4.07 -2.31
CA ILE A 213 21.47 3.61 -3.60
C ILE A 213 20.87 4.42 -4.76
N LEU A 214 19.57 4.70 -4.70
CA LEU A 214 18.85 5.36 -5.80
C LEU A 214 18.91 6.89 -5.75
N GLU A 215 19.19 7.47 -4.59
CA GLU A 215 19.34 8.92 -4.37
C GLU A 215 20.59 9.19 -3.50
N PRO A 216 21.80 9.11 -4.10
CA PRO A 216 23.06 9.31 -3.39
C PRO A 216 23.31 10.79 -3.01
N ASN A 217 22.53 11.72 -3.56
CA ASN A 217 22.67 13.15 -3.29
C ASN A 217 22.21 13.50 -1.86
N LEU A 218 23.16 13.75 -0.96
CA LEU A 218 22.89 14.09 0.45
C LEU A 218 22.06 15.39 0.64
N SER A 219 22.05 16.27 -0.36
CA SER A 219 21.20 17.46 -0.38
C SER A 219 19.71 17.11 -0.39
N ALA A 220 19.32 16.01 -1.04
CA ALA A 220 17.93 15.53 -1.06
C ALA A 220 17.47 14.93 0.28
N TRP A 221 18.40 14.64 1.19
CA TRP A 221 18.14 14.06 2.52
C TRP A 221 17.95 15.11 3.62
N LYS A 222 18.15 16.41 3.31
CA LYS A 222 17.97 17.50 4.27
C LYS A 222 16.50 17.60 4.71
N ILE A 223 16.27 17.40 6.00
CA ILE A 223 14.94 17.45 6.61
C ILE A 223 14.53 18.91 6.85
N THR A 224 13.42 19.33 6.27
CA THR A 224 12.77 20.63 6.52
C THR A 224 11.54 20.42 7.41
N THR A 225 11.22 21.34 8.31
CA THR A 225 10.12 21.23 9.29
C THR A 225 8.75 20.93 8.66
N LYS A 226 8.49 21.43 7.44
CA LYS A 226 7.26 21.11 6.68
C LYS A 226 7.17 19.64 6.28
N MET A 227 8.32 19.00 6.06
CA MET A 227 8.42 17.59 5.66
C MET A 227 8.04 16.67 6.82
N MET A 228 8.47 17.01 8.04
CA MET A 228 8.06 16.32 9.26
C MET A 228 6.54 16.38 9.45
N LEU A 229 5.94 17.56 9.26
CA LEU A 229 4.48 17.73 9.29
C LEU A 229 3.77 16.90 8.21
N SER A 230 4.32 16.86 7.00
CA SER A 230 3.74 16.05 5.91
C SER A 230 3.87 14.54 6.14
N GLY A 231 4.97 14.07 6.73
CA GLY A 231 5.17 12.67 7.09
C GLY A 231 4.27 12.22 8.24
N ILE A 232 4.00 13.11 9.21
CA ILE A 232 3.01 12.88 10.28
C ILE A 232 1.59 12.82 9.69
N LEU A 233 1.27 13.70 8.75
CA LEU A 233 -0.05 13.73 8.09
C LEU A 233 -0.25 12.58 7.08
N TYR A 234 0.85 12.03 6.53
CA TYR A 234 0.87 10.88 5.62
C TYR A 234 1.11 9.55 6.34
N SER A 235 1.48 9.58 7.63
CA SER A 235 1.41 8.41 8.51
C SER A 235 0.04 7.81 8.25
N LYS A 236 0.02 6.54 7.85
CA LYS A 236 -1.18 5.83 7.42
C LYS A 236 -2.16 5.59 8.59
N GLY A 237 -2.27 6.51 9.55
CA GLY A 237 -3.28 6.53 10.60
C GLY A 237 -4.70 6.20 10.12
N PRO A 238 -5.21 6.79 9.01
CA PRO A 238 -6.54 6.43 8.51
C PRO A 238 -6.58 5.11 7.73
N GLY A 239 -5.44 4.59 7.23
CA GLY A 239 -5.37 3.26 6.62
C GLY A 239 -5.31 2.14 7.66
N ILE A 240 -4.73 2.41 8.83
CA ILE A 240 -4.68 1.50 9.98
C ILE A 240 -6.07 1.35 10.60
N LEU A 241 -6.85 2.43 10.71
CA LEU A 241 -8.26 2.38 11.12
C LEU A 241 -9.14 1.56 10.15
N PHE A 242 -8.93 1.70 8.84
CA PHE A 242 -9.60 0.87 7.84
C PHE A 242 -9.12 -0.59 7.87
N GLN A 243 -7.87 -0.86 8.25
CA GLN A 243 -7.32 -2.21 8.44
C GLN A 243 -7.91 -2.91 9.66
N ILE A 244 -8.22 -2.17 10.73
CA ILE A 244 -8.87 -2.71 11.93
C ILE A 244 -10.35 -2.99 11.65
N GLU A 245 -11.05 -2.14 10.89
CA GLU A 245 -12.45 -2.41 10.50
C GLU A 245 -12.61 -3.59 9.53
N GLN A 246 -11.60 -3.93 8.72
CA GLN A 246 -11.66 -5.11 7.84
C GLN A 246 -11.32 -6.43 8.56
N LEU A 247 -10.90 -6.36 9.82
CA LEU A 247 -10.63 -7.53 10.67
C LEU A 247 -11.83 -7.95 11.53
N TYR A 248 -12.94 -7.20 11.46
CA TYR A 248 -14.21 -7.48 12.14
C TYR A 248 -15.33 -7.75 11.13
#